data_AF-A0ABD3FJT5-F1
#
_entry.id   AF-A0ABD3FJT5-F1
#
_cell.length_a   1.000
_cell.length_b   1.000
_cell.length_c   1.000
_cell.angle_alpha   90.00
_cell.angle_beta   90.00
_cell.angle_gamma   90.00
#
_symmetry.space_group_name_H-M   'P 1'
#
loop_
_entity.id
_entity.type
_entity.pdbx_description
1 polymer ?
#
loop_
_entity_poly.entity_id
_entity_poly.type
_entity_poly.pdbx_seq_one_letter_code
_entity_poly.pdbx_strand_id
1 'polypeptide(L)'
;MDNAVTGAAGNGHLDVVKWLCIHTTVKSTKTAMVYAASGGHLPVVKWLHENIQHEDFQTEVMDEAARWGNLSILKWLQTNRPNERWSTVGIDNAARGGHLHILRWLLDHKLLYKDCLMPMLAKKLALKGNYFDALLFVHYEYKD
;
A
#
# COMPACT_ATOMS: atom_id res chain seq x y z
N MET A 1 -11.67 -15.79 -10.67
CA MET A 1 -13.01 -15.19 -10.78
C MET A 1 -13.19 -14.30 -9.59
N ASP A 2 -13.30 -12.99 -9.82
CA ASP A 2 -13.60 -12.05 -8.75
C ASP A 2 -15.06 -12.25 -8.34
N ASN A 3 -15.28 -12.57 -7.05
CA ASN A 3 -16.63 -12.73 -6.53
C ASN A 3 -17.28 -11.34 -6.32
N ALA A 4 -18.60 -11.30 -6.13
CA ALA A 4 -19.34 -10.04 -5.97
C ALA A 4 -18.77 -9.14 -4.86
N VAL A 5 -18.18 -9.73 -3.81
CA VAL A 5 -17.52 -9.00 -2.71
C VAL A 5 -16.26 -8.28 -3.21
N THR A 6 -15.41 -8.94 -4.00
CA THR A 6 -14.22 -8.29 -4.61
C THR A 6 -14.62 -7.08 -5.45
N GLY A 7 -15.64 -7.22 -6.31
CA GLY A 7 -16.13 -6.12 -7.15
C GLY A 7 -16.69 -4.95 -6.33
N ALA A 8 -17.49 -5.24 -5.31
CA ALA A 8 -18.02 -4.22 -4.40
C ALA A 8 -16.89 -3.53 -3.60
N ALA A 9 -15.88 -4.29 -3.17
CA ALA A 9 -14.76 -3.77 -2.40
C ALA A 9 -13.86 -2.85 -3.24
N GLY A 10 -13.54 -3.25 -4.47
CA GLY A 10 -12.75 -2.45 -5.41
C GLY A 10 -13.43 -1.17 -5.90
N ASN A 11 -14.75 -1.06 -5.74
CA ASN A 11 -15.53 0.17 -6.01
C ASN A 11 -15.93 0.93 -4.74
N GLY A 12 -15.50 0.47 -3.56
CA GLY A 12 -15.73 1.18 -2.30
C GLY A 12 -17.15 1.07 -1.73
N HIS A 13 -17.95 0.11 -2.20
CA HIS A 13 -19.34 -0.08 -1.79
C HIS A 13 -19.43 -0.83 -0.45
N LEU A 14 -19.07 -0.15 0.64
CA LEU A 14 -19.00 -0.75 1.98
C LEU A 14 -20.30 -1.46 2.41
N ASP A 15 -21.47 -0.86 2.15
CA ASP A 15 -22.74 -1.45 2.57
C ASP A 15 -23.06 -2.73 1.81
N VAL A 16 -22.70 -2.80 0.52
CA VAL A 16 -22.82 -4.01 -0.30
C VAL A 16 -21.85 -5.08 0.20
N VAL A 17 -20.60 -4.71 0.52
CA VAL A 17 -19.61 -5.62 1.10
C VAL A 17 -20.14 -6.22 2.41
N LYS A 18 -20.61 -5.37 3.34
CA LYS A 18 -21.21 -5.81 4.62
C LYS A 18 -22.37 -6.78 4.39
N TRP A 19 -23.31 -6.39 3.52
CA TRP A 19 -24.49 -7.20 3.26
C TRP A 19 -24.12 -8.59 2.73
N LEU A 20 -23.23 -8.64 1.73
CA LEU A 20 -22.78 -9.90 1.13
C LEU A 20 -22.08 -10.79 2.15
N CYS A 21 -21.19 -10.25 2.97
CA CYS A 21 -20.40 -11.05 3.92
C CYS A 21 -21.21 -11.56 5.12
N ILE A 22 -22.26 -10.85 5.51
CA ILE A 22 -23.11 -11.23 6.65
C ILE A 22 -24.23 -12.19 6.21
N HIS A 23 -24.81 -11.96 5.02
CA HIS A 23 -26.04 -12.65 4.60
C HIS A 23 -25.82 -13.74 3.55
N THR A 24 -24.57 -13.97 3.11
CA THR A 24 -24.27 -15.01 2.12
C THR A 24 -23.13 -15.91 2.57
N THR A 25 -22.96 -17.05 1.90
CA THR A 25 -21.81 -17.95 2.10
C THR A 25 -20.52 -17.42 1.46
N VAL A 26 -20.58 -16.27 0.76
CA VAL A 26 -19.41 -15.65 0.12
C VAL A 26 -18.49 -15.12 1.21
N LYS A 27 -17.39 -15.84 1.43
CA LYS A 27 -16.34 -15.36 2.32
C LYS A 27 -15.64 -14.16 1.67
N SER A 28 -15.47 -13.09 2.44
CA SER A 28 -14.51 -12.06 2.07
C SER A 28 -13.13 -12.66 1.95
N THR A 29 -12.42 -12.26 0.90
CA THR A 29 -11.12 -12.80 0.54
C THR A 29 -10.04 -11.74 0.70
N LYS A 30 -8.80 -12.19 0.79
CA LYS A 30 -7.61 -11.36 0.55
C LYS A 30 -7.80 -10.44 -0.66
N THR A 31 -8.32 -10.97 -1.75
CA THR A 31 -8.53 -10.25 -3.00
C THR A 31 -9.42 -9.03 -2.81
N ALA A 32 -10.52 -9.14 -2.04
CA ALA A 32 -11.37 -7.99 -1.75
C ALA A 32 -10.60 -6.87 -1.01
N MET A 33 -9.73 -7.23 -0.05
CA MET A 33 -8.91 -6.26 0.67
C MET A 33 -7.86 -5.60 -0.23
N VAL A 34 -7.22 -6.37 -1.11
CA VAL A 34 -6.27 -5.86 -2.11
C VAL A 34 -6.95 -4.86 -3.04
N TYR A 35 -8.09 -5.21 -3.62
CA TYR A 35 -8.81 -4.32 -4.54
C TYR A 35 -9.33 -3.05 -3.85
N ALA A 36 -9.82 -3.15 -2.61
CA ALA A 36 -10.17 -1.99 -1.81
C ALA A 36 -8.96 -1.09 -1.54
N ALA A 37 -7.79 -1.69 -1.30
CA ALA A 37 -6.54 -0.97 -1.08
C ALA A 37 -5.99 -0.31 -2.35
N SER A 38 -6.08 -0.97 -3.51
CA SER A 38 -5.76 -0.39 -4.82
C SER A 38 -6.69 0.77 -5.16
N GLY A 39 -7.98 0.66 -4.85
CA GLY A 39 -8.99 1.70 -5.11
C GLY A 39 -9.01 2.86 -4.09
N GLY A 40 -8.21 2.80 -3.02
CA GLY A 40 -8.16 3.86 -2.01
C GLY A 40 -9.36 3.86 -1.04
N HIS A 41 -10.11 2.77 -0.97
CA HIS A 41 -11.34 2.65 -0.18
C HIS A 41 -11.07 2.27 1.27
N LEU A 42 -10.50 3.20 2.04
CA LEU A 42 -10.16 3.00 3.45
C LEU A 42 -11.31 2.47 4.33
N PRO A 43 -12.58 2.92 4.20
CA PRO A 43 -13.68 2.36 5.00
C PRO A 43 -13.90 0.86 4.77
N VAL A 44 -13.75 0.40 3.53
CA VAL A 44 -13.83 -1.03 3.18
C VAL A 44 -12.65 -1.78 3.75
N VAL A 45 -11.43 -1.24 3.62
CA VAL A 45 -10.22 -1.84 4.20
C VAL A 45 -10.33 -2.04 5.72
N LYS A 46 -10.82 -1.02 6.45
CA LYS A 46 -11.05 -1.11 7.90
C LYS A 46 -12.01 -2.23 8.25
N TRP A 47 -13.17 -2.25 7.58
CA TRP A 47 -14.19 -3.24 7.86
C TRP A 47 -13.74 -4.66 7.53
N LEU A 48 -13.10 -4.87 6.37
CA LEU A 48 -12.53 -6.17 5.99
C LEU A 48 -11.45 -6.61 6.99
N HIS A 49 -10.63 -5.68 7.50
CA HIS A 49 -9.64 -6.02 8.52
C HIS A 49 -10.26 -6.44 9.85
N GLU A 50 -11.33 -5.80 10.31
CA GLU A 50 -11.96 -6.15 11.58
C GLU A 50 -12.73 -7.49 11.52
N ASN A 51 -13.15 -7.92 10.33
CA ASN A 51 -14.12 -9.00 10.16
C ASN A 51 -13.59 -10.26 9.43
N ILE A 52 -12.30 -10.32 9.09
CA ILE A 52 -11.69 -11.47 8.39
C ILE A 52 -10.48 -11.98 9.19
N GLN A 53 -10.30 -13.30 9.27
CA GLN A 53 -9.10 -13.90 9.87
C GLN A 53 -7.86 -13.63 9.00
N HIS A 54 -6.85 -12.99 9.60
CA HIS A 54 -5.59 -12.59 8.96
C HIS A 54 -4.55 -13.69 9.08
N GLU A 55 -4.60 -14.68 8.19
CA GLU A 55 -3.51 -15.63 8.04
C GLU A 55 -2.91 -15.44 6.63
N ASP A 56 -1.67 -14.94 6.61
CA ASP A 56 -0.70 -15.00 5.48
C ASP A 56 -0.67 -13.98 4.34
N PHE A 57 -1.38 -12.85 4.41
CA PHE A 57 -1.59 -12.02 3.20
C PHE A 57 -1.20 -10.54 3.27
N GLN A 58 -0.18 -10.25 4.04
CA GLN A 58 0.08 -8.90 4.52
C GLN A 58 0.65 -7.97 3.42
N THR A 59 1.85 -8.26 2.89
CA THR A 59 2.60 -7.27 2.10
C THR A 59 1.93 -6.85 0.78
N GLU A 60 1.13 -7.72 0.15
CA GLU A 60 0.48 -7.41 -1.12
C GLU A 60 -0.51 -6.24 -1.02
N VAL A 61 -1.21 -6.10 0.12
CA VAL A 61 -2.14 -4.98 0.35
C VAL A 61 -1.38 -3.65 0.40
N MET A 62 -0.22 -3.63 1.06
CA MET A 62 0.67 -2.47 1.12
C MET A 62 1.26 -2.16 -0.25
N ASP A 63 1.73 -3.18 -0.98
CA ASP A 63 2.36 -3.02 -2.29
C ASP A 63 1.38 -2.41 -3.32
N GLU A 64 0.12 -2.83 -3.26
CA GLU A 64 -0.95 -2.35 -4.12
C GLU A 64 -1.43 -0.94 -3.73
N ALA A 65 -1.60 -0.66 -2.44
CA ALA A 65 -1.87 0.70 -1.99
C ALA A 65 -0.73 1.66 -2.38
N ALA A 66 0.52 1.20 -2.33
CA ALA A 66 1.69 1.98 -2.74
C ALA A 66 1.72 2.22 -4.27
N ARG A 67 1.40 1.20 -5.07
CA ARG A 67 1.30 1.30 -6.55
C ARG A 67 0.32 2.38 -6.99
N TRP A 68 -0.79 2.52 -6.29
CA TRP A 68 -1.86 3.46 -6.62
C TRP A 68 -1.84 4.77 -5.83
N GLY A 69 -0.85 4.98 -4.95
CA GLY A 69 -0.66 6.26 -4.28
C GLY A 69 -1.52 6.48 -3.02
N ASN A 70 -2.11 5.40 -2.48
CA ASN A 70 -3.09 5.44 -1.40
C ASN A 70 -2.46 5.56 0.00
N LEU A 71 -1.78 6.70 0.25
CA LEU A 71 -1.06 6.97 1.50
C LEU A 71 -1.94 6.83 2.77
N SER A 72 -3.23 7.21 2.70
CA SER A 72 -4.15 7.09 3.84
C SER A 72 -4.32 5.65 4.31
N ILE A 73 -4.31 4.70 3.38
CA ILE A 73 -4.39 3.26 3.68
C ILE A 73 -3.07 2.77 4.25
N LEU A 74 -1.95 3.18 3.67
CA LEU A 74 -0.61 2.80 4.14
C LEU A 74 -0.35 3.28 5.57
N LYS A 75 -0.73 4.52 5.90
CA LYS A 75 -0.68 5.06 7.27
C LYS A 75 -1.51 4.21 8.22
N TRP A 76 -2.75 3.89 7.82
CA TRP A 76 -3.64 3.10 8.64
C TRP A 76 -3.12 1.68 8.85
N LEU A 77 -2.58 1.02 7.81
CA LEU A 77 -1.95 -0.29 7.91
C LEU A 77 -0.75 -0.25 8.86
N GLN A 78 0.13 0.75 8.76
CA GLN A 78 1.28 0.90 9.66
C GLN A 78 0.85 1.04 11.14
N THR A 79 -0.25 1.74 11.42
CA THR A 79 -0.78 1.89 12.78
C THR A 79 -1.41 0.61 13.32
N ASN A 80 -2.14 -0.15 12.50
CA ASN A 80 -2.90 -1.32 12.93
C ASN A 80 -2.13 -2.64 12.76
N ARG A 81 -1.03 -2.61 12.02
CA ARG A 81 -0.15 -3.74 11.72
C ARG A 81 1.32 -3.32 11.84
N PRO A 82 1.78 -2.90 13.02
CA PRO A 82 3.12 -2.30 13.19
C PRO A 82 4.27 -3.27 12.90
N ASN A 83 4.02 -4.58 12.94
CA ASN A 83 5.01 -5.63 12.65
C ASN A 83 5.13 -5.92 11.15
N GLU A 84 4.19 -5.41 10.33
CA GLU A 84 4.21 -5.60 8.89
C GLU A 84 5.32 -4.75 8.27
N ARG A 85 6.23 -5.41 7.55
CA ARG A 85 7.39 -4.76 6.94
C ARG A 85 7.07 -4.34 5.52
N TRP A 86 7.57 -3.17 5.15
CA TRP A 86 7.55 -2.70 3.77
C TRP A 86 8.38 -3.62 2.89
N SER A 87 7.76 -4.14 1.83
CA SER A 87 8.47 -4.89 0.81
C SER A 87 9.23 -3.93 -0.11
N THR A 88 10.28 -4.43 -0.76
CA THR A 88 10.98 -3.68 -1.82
C THR A 88 10.07 -3.43 -3.02
N VAL A 89 9.08 -4.31 -3.26
CA VAL A 89 8.09 -4.19 -4.34
C VAL A 89 7.17 -2.99 -4.11
N GLY A 90 6.66 -2.78 -2.89
CA GLY A 90 5.82 -1.63 -2.56
C GLY A 90 6.54 -0.30 -2.74
N ILE A 91 7.82 -0.25 -2.34
CA ILE A 91 8.67 0.94 -2.51
C ILE A 91 8.93 1.21 -4.00
N ASP A 92 9.30 0.18 -4.77
CA ASP A 92 9.48 0.27 -6.23
C ASP A 92 8.18 0.68 -6.94
N ASN A 93 7.03 0.19 -6.48
CA ASN A 93 5.72 0.53 -7.03
C ASN A 93 5.36 1.99 -6.79
N ALA A 94 5.56 2.49 -5.56
CA ALA A 94 5.38 3.91 -5.25
C ALA A 94 6.29 4.79 -6.14
N ALA A 95 7.55 4.40 -6.30
CA ALA A 95 8.50 5.10 -7.17
C ALA A 95 8.09 5.07 -8.65
N ARG A 96 7.68 3.90 -9.17
CA ARG A 96 7.20 3.74 -10.55
C ARG A 96 5.93 4.53 -10.83
N GLY A 97 5.07 4.67 -9.83
CA GLY A 97 3.84 5.47 -9.89
C GLY A 97 4.03 6.96 -9.68
N GLY A 98 5.25 7.42 -9.35
CA GLY A 98 5.53 8.84 -9.07
C GLY A 98 4.98 9.34 -7.74
N HIS A 99 4.66 8.44 -6.80
CA HIS A 99 4.00 8.76 -5.53
C HIS A 99 4.99 9.26 -4.48
N LEU A 100 5.57 10.45 -4.72
CA LEU A 100 6.61 11.05 -3.88
C LEU A 100 6.17 11.30 -2.44
N HIS A 101 4.89 11.57 -2.20
CA HIS A 101 4.31 11.74 -0.86
C HIS A 101 4.43 10.47 -0.02
N ILE A 102 4.34 9.27 -0.64
CA ILE A 102 4.57 8.00 0.04
C ILE A 102 6.05 7.83 0.35
N LEU A 103 6.93 8.05 -0.62
CA LEU A 103 8.38 7.90 -0.42
C LEU A 103 8.90 8.85 0.67
N ARG A 104 8.43 10.10 0.69
CA ARG A 104 8.75 11.07 1.73
C ARG A 104 8.25 10.59 3.10
N TRP A 105 7.00 10.16 3.18
CA TRP A 105 6.44 9.64 4.42
C TRP A 105 7.25 8.43 4.95
N LEU A 106 7.68 7.52 4.08
CA LEU A 106 8.53 6.39 4.45
C LEU A 106 9.90 6.82 4.99
N LEU A 107 10.52 7.84 4.39
CA LEU A 107 11.79 8.34 4.90
C LEU A 107 11.62 9.05 6.24
N ASP A 108 10.62 9.91 6.37
CA ASP A 108 10.33 10.67 7.60
C ASP A 108 10.13 9.73 8.81
N HIS A 109 9.55 8.56 8.57
CA HIS A 109 9.27 7.56 9.61
C HIS A 109 10.37 6.50 9.73
N LYS A 110 11.48 6.64 9.00
CA LYS A 110 12.63 5.71 8.98
C LYS A 110 12.22 4.27 8.67
N LEU A 111 11.20 4.09 7.83
CA LEU A 111 10.68 2.78 7.44
C LEU A 111 11.45 2.16 6.25
N LEU A 112 12.43 2.87 5.70
CA LEU A 112 13.31 2.41 4.63
C LEU A 112 14.61 1.83 5.22
N TYR A 113 14.98 0.63 4.80
CA TYR A 113 16.27 0.02 5.18
C TYR A 113 17.43 0.84 4.60
N LYS A 114 18.32 1.31 5.48
CA LYS A 114 19.40 2.26 5.16
C LYS A 114 20.49 1.70 4.25
N ASP A 115 20.76 0.40 4.28
CA ASP A 115 22.11 -0.06 3.91
C ASP A 115 22.28 -0.48 2.44
N CYS A 116 21.21 -0.60 1.65
CA CYS A 116 21.35 -0.98 0.22
C CYS A 116 20.23 -0.46 -0.72
N LEU A 117 19.08 -0.08 -0.17
CA LEU A 117 17.90 0.26 -1.00
C LEU A 117 17.96 1.69 -1.55
N MET A 118 18.50 2.64 -0.78
CA MET A 118 18.49 4.06 -1.14
C MET A 118 19.26 4.40 -2.41
N PRO A 119 20.49 3.86 -2.65
CA PRO A 119 21.21 4.14 -3.89
C PRO A 119 20.51 3.55 -5.12
N MET A 120 19.88 2.37 -4.99
CA MET A 120 19.11 1.76 -6.06
C MET A 120 17.82 2.53 -6.36
N LEU A 121 17.12 2.99 -5.31
CA LEU A 121 15.89 3.78 -5.43
C LEU A 121 16.16 5.14 -6.09
N ALA A 122 17.20 5.85 -5.65
CA ALA A 122 17.63 7.11 -6.27
C ALA A 122 17.99 6.94 -7.75
N LYS A 123 18.73 5.87 -8.09
CA LYS A 123 19.11 5.58 -9.49
C LYS A 123 17.89 5.22 -10.37
N LYS A 124 16.93 4.46 -9.85
CA LYS A 124 15.68 4.14 -10.56
C LYS A 124 14.80 5.37 -10.78
N LEU A 125 14.69 6.23 -9.76
CA LEU A 125 13.94 7.49 -9.84
C LEU A 125 14.57 8.46 -10.83
N ALA A 126 15.91 8.52 -10.91
CA ALA A 126 16.64 9.35 -11.86
C ALA A 126 16.36 9.00 -13.33
N LEU A 127 16.25 7.71 -13.66
CA LEU A 127 16.14 7.21 -15.03
C LEU A 127 14.75 7.40 -15.67
N LYS A 128 13.71 7.66 -14.88
CA LYS A 128 12.31 7.70 -15.37
C LYS A 128 11.70 9.08 -15.57
N GLY A 129 12.47 10.15 -15.39
CA GLY A 129 12.10 11.48 -15.85
C GLY A 129 11.75 12.47 -14.75
N ASN A 130 12.74 13.28 -14.40
CA ASN A 130 12.61 14.57 -13.71
C ASN A 130 12.32 14.56 -12.19
N TYR A 131 12.80 13.53 -11.48
CA TYR A 131 12.73 13.47 -10.02
C TYR A 131 13.99 14.04 -9.33
N PHE A 132 14.46 15.22 -9.77
CA PHE A 132 15.61 15.89 -9.18
C PHE A 132 15.44 16.10 -7.68
N ASP A 133 14.23 16.41 -7.20
CA ASP A 133 13.98 16.64 -5.77
C ASP A 133 14.15 15.38 -4.92
N ALA A 134 13.76 14.20 -5.45
CA ALA A 134 13.97 12.93 -4.75
C ALA A 134 15.45 12.54 -4.77
N LEU A 135 16.15 12.81 -5.87
CA LEU A 135 17.60 12.65 -6.01
C LEU A 135 18.37 13.57 -5.06
N LEU A 136 17.97 14.84 -4.96
CA LEU A 136 18.55 15.86 -4.10
C LEU A 136 18.33 15.52 -2.62
N PHE A 137 17.11 15.07 -2.27
CA PHE A 137 16.77 14.63 -0.93
C PHE A 137 17.59 13.41 -0.49
N VAL A 138 17.74 12.41 -1.38
CA VAL A 138 18.60 11.24 -1.08
C VAL A 138 20.09 11.63 -1.04
N HIS A 139 20.55 12.53 -1.91
CA HIS A 139 21.94 13.00 -1.91
C HIS A 139 22.28 13.88 -0.71
N TYR A 140 21.34 14.66 -0.19
CA TYR A 140 21.54 15.56 0.95
C TYR A 140 21.57 14.79 2.28
N GLU A 141 20.68 13.80 2.46
CA GLU A 141 20.57 13.04 3.72
C GLU A 141 21.59 11.89 3.86
N TYR A 142 22.26 11.49 2.76
CA TYR A 142 23.22 10.36 2.73
C TYR A 142 24.62 10.77 2.24
N LYS A 143 24.97 12.04 2.32
CA LYS A 143 26.39 12.44 2.32
C LYS A 143 26.97 12.10 3.69
N ASP A 144 27.54 10.91 3.79
CA ASP A 144 28.80 10.57 4.47
C ASP A 144 29.14 9.09 4.22
#